data_AF-A0A9N9IXF7-F1
#
_entry.id   AF-A0A9N9IXF7-F1
#
_cell.length_a   1.000
_cell.length_b   1.000
_cell.length_c   1.000
_cell.angle_alpha   90.00
_cell.angle_beta   90.00
_cell.angle_gamma   90.00
#
_symmetry.space_group_name_H-M   'P 1'
#
loop_
_entity.id
_entity.type
_entity.pdbx_description
1 polymer ?
#
loop_
_entity_poly.entity_id
_entity_poly.type
_entity_poly.pdbx_seq_one_letter_code
_entity_poly.pdbx_strand_id
1 'polypeptide(L)'
;KVLNKLLPNSPHFPDQPLNEDSLPYKIGSNITIKEYNEFLERQESSGYKYQRRDNGDVFIIDMSNPEHDLVASLLQRYFNFPNNNVVVDPPIVVGIDGFHFSPSGNGQLIASDVTVYPNPSHVQQPRIPYPGPPPGNRNGWPHARIVCEVGNSQSTKEWNDKCQLWMNQIYIRYVLGIKLHKKRNRKNDLGQYHRSMTARLWQQESGYQEWQFGTLIRKKQTPTTCNAPNLPQYQ
;
A
#
# COMPACT_ATOMS: atom_id res chain seq x y z
N LYS A 1 3.82 -33.41 -15.10
CA LYS A 1 5.21 -33.20 -14.64
C LYS A 1 6.10 -33.00 -15.86
N VAL A 2 6.34 -31.76 -16.29
CA VAL A 2 7.49 -31.25 -17.09
C VAL A 2 7.06 -29.84 -17.53
N LEU A 3 7.46 -28.82 -16.76
CA LEU A 3 7.51 -27.39 -17.18
C LEU A 3 8.17 -26.49 -16.12
N ASN A 4 8.43 -26.97 -14.89
CA ASN A 4 9.11 -26.20 -13.84
C ASN A 4 10.66 -26.15 -13.95
N LYS A 5 11.24 -26.18 -15.15
CA LYS A 5 12.71 -26.36 -15.32
C LYS A 5 13.43 -25.33 -16.19
N LEU A 6 12.95 -24.09 -16.28
CA LEU A 6 13.60 -23.06 -17.11
C LEU A 6 13.99 -21.74 -16.43
N LEU A 7 13.81 -21.56 -15.12
CA LEU A 7 14.39 -20.42 -14.39
C LEU A 7 14.94 -20.89 -13.03
N PRO A 8 16.26 -21.07 -12.87
CA PRO A 8 16.85 -21.63 -11.65
C PRO A 8 16.67 -20.77 -10.38
N ASN A 9 16.20 -19.52 -10.50
CA ASN A 9 16.02 -18.59 -9.38
C ASN A 9 14.66 -17.85 -9.44
N SER A 10 13.55 -18.52 -9.77
CA SER A 10 12.23 -17.88 -9.67
C SER A 10 11.62 -18.11 -8.28
N PRO A 11 11.03 -17.08 -7.63
CA PRO A 11 10.26 -17.30 -6.41
C PRO A 11 9.18 -18.37 -6.61
N HIS A 12 9.14 -19.37 -5.73
CA HIS A 12 8.23 -20.51 -5.81
C HIS A 12 7.02 -20.31 -4.89
N PHE A 13 5.82 -20.41 -5.45
CA PHE A 13 4.59 -20.34 -4.69
C PHE A 13 4.36 -21.60 -3.86
N PRO A 14 3.70 -21.50 -2.70
CA PRO A 14 3.29 -22.68 -1.96
C PRO A 14 2.28 -23.50 -2.77
N ASP A 15 2.40 -24.82 -2.71
CA ASP A 15 1.49 -25.75 -3.40
C ASP A 15 0.06 -25.73 -2.82
N GLN A 16 -0.11 -25.15 -1.63
CA GLN A 16 -1.38 -25.00 -0.93
C GLN A 16 -1.63 -23.52 -0.59
N PRO A 17 -2.91 -23.09 -0.53
CA PRO A 17 -3.24 -21.74 -0.10
C PRO A 17 -2.66 -21.41 1.27
N LEU A 18 -1.99 -20.27 1.40
CA LEU A 18 -1.47 -19.78 2.68
C LEU A 18 -2.59 -19.25 3.57
N ASN A 19 -2.43 -19.48 4.88
CA ASN A 19 -3.15 -18.74 5.90
C ASN A 19 -2.40 -17.43 6.23
N GLU A 20 -3.12 -16.35 6.51
CA GLU A 20 -2.57 -15.08 7.03
C GLU A 20 -1.64 -15.30 8.24
N ASP A 21 -1.96 -16.26 9.11
CA ASP A 21 -1.14 -16.58 10.30
C ASP A 21 0.22 -17.24 9.96
N SER A 22 0.43 -17.65 8.70
CA SER A 22 1.70 -18.21 8.20
C SER A 22 2.62 -17.15 7.59
N LEU A 23 2.22 -15.88 7.59
CA LEU A 23 3.01 -14.77 7.05
C LEU A 23 3.96 -14.19 8.12
N PRO A 24 5.17 -13.73 7.73
CA PRO A 24 5.71 -13.74 6.37
C PRO A 24 6.18 -15.14 5.92
N TYR A 25 5.89 -15.51 4.67
CA TYR A 25 6.24 -16.82 4.10
C TYR A 25 7.32 -16.70 3.03
N LYS A 26 8.45 -17.40 3.21
CA LYS A 26 9.60 -17.33 2.28
C LYS A 26 9.31 -18.12 0.99
N ILE A 27 9.47 -17.48 -0.15
CA ILE A 27 9.24 -18.07 -1.49
C ILE A 27 10.49 -18.08 -2.38
N GLY A 28 11.54 -17.36 -2.02
CA GLY A 28 12.79 -17.31 -2.80
C GLY A 28 14.00 -17.03 -1.94
N SER A 29 15.18 -17.45 -2.40
CA SER A 29 16.48 -17.17 -1.77
C SER A 29 17.47 -16.70 -2.82
N ASN A 30 18.38 -15.80 -2.45
CA ASN A 30 19.43 -15.26 -3.34
C ASN A 30 18.91 -14.65 -4.65
N ILE A 31 17.69 -14.11 -4.63
CA ILE A 31 17.08 -13.46 -5.79
C ILE A 31 17.72 -12.09 -5.98
N THR A 32 18.20 -11.80 -7.18
CA THR A 32 18.72 -10.47 -7.54
C THR A 32 17.57 -9.46 -7.65
N ILE A 33 17.90 -8.16 -7.59
CA ILE A 33 16.90 -7.10 -7.77
C ILE A 33 16.25 -7.19 -9.15
N LYS A 34 17.03 -7.51 -10.18
CA LYS A 34 16.55 -7.69 -11.55
C LYS A 34 15.55 -8.85 -11.64
N GLU A 35 15.90 -10.02 -11.13
CA GLU A 35 15.00 -11.19 -11.12
C GLU A 35 13.73 -10.92 -10.32
N TYR A 36 13.82 -10.20 -9.20
CA TYR A 36 12.65 -9.83 -8.40
C TYR A 36 11.73 -8.84 -9.12
N ASN A 37 12.28 -7.81 -9.77
CA ASN A 37 11.49 -6.88 -10.55
C ASN A 37 10.82 -7.57 -11.74
N GLU A 38 11.54 -8.42 -12.47
CA GLU A 38 10.97 -9.23 -13.53
C GLU A 38 9.86 -10.16 -12.99
N PHE A 39 10.04 -10.72 -11.80
CA PHE A 39 9.01 -11.51 -11.14
C PHE A 39 7.75 -10.66 -10.88
N LEU A 40 7.88 -9.46 -10.31
CA LEU A 40 6.75 -8.56 -10.05
C LEU A 40 6.03 -8.13 -11.33
N GLU A 41 6.78 -7.81 -12.39
CA GLU A 41 6.22 -7.40 -13.68
C GLU A 41 5.51 -8.55 -14.42
N ARG A 42 5.95 -9.80 -14.21
CA ARG A 42 5.34 -11.00 -14.79
C ARG A 42 4.13 -11.54 -14.00
N GLN A 43 3.91 -11.07 -12.78
CA GLN A 43 2.96 -11.69 -11.85
C GLN A 43 1.50 -11.64 -12.32
N GLU A 44 0.90 -12.84 -12.40
CA GLU A 44 -0.51 -13.15 -12.68
C GLU A 44 -1.36 -13.37 -11.40
N SER A 45 -0.81 -13.17 -10.19
CA SER A 45 -1.54 -13.39 -8.91
C SER A 45 -1.88 -12.07 -8.21
N SER A 46 -3.17 -11.70 -8.24
CA SER A 46 -3.73 -10.47 -7.67
C SER A 46 -3.96 -10.50 -6.15
N GLY A 47 -3.46 -11.50 -5.44
CA GLY A 47 -3.84 -11.76 -4.04
C GLY A 47 -2.74 -11.64 -2.99
N TYR A 48 -1.46 -11.56 -3.39
CA TYR A 48 -0.33 -11.58 -2.46
C TYR A 48 0.54 -10.33 -2.61
N LYS A 49 1.07 -9.85 -1.48
CA LYS A 49 2.08 -8.79 -1.45
C LYS A 49 3.45 -9.39 -1.18
N TYR A 50 4.42 -9.00 -2.00
CA TYR A 50 5.78 -9.53 -1.93
C TYR A 50 6.76 -8.51 -1.37
N GLN A 51 7.81 -9.01 -0.72
CA GLN A 51 8.95 -8.21 -0.31
C GLN A 51 10.24 -9.01 -0.50
N ARG A 52 11.18 -8.42 -1.23
CA ARG A 52 12.58 -8.84 -1.24
C ARG A 52 13.34 -8.13 -0.13
N ARG A 53 14.10 -8.89 0.67
CA ARG A 53 15.03 -8.37 1.69
C ARG A 53 16.44 -8.20 1.10
N ASP A 54 17.30 -7.46 1.78
CA ASP A 54 18.66 -7.11 1.29
C ASP A 54 19.52 -8.35 1.00
N ASN A 55 19.35 -9.42 1.78
CA ASN A 55 20.01 -10.71 1.57
C ASN A 55 19.52 -11.48 0.33
N GLY A 56 18.56 -10.93 -0.45
CA GLY A 56 17.99 -11.56 -1.64
C GLY A 56 16.86 -12.55 -1.36
N ASP A 57 16.45 -12.72 -0.10
CA ASP A 57 15.30 -13.55 0.21
C ASP A 57 14.00 -12.82 -0.17
N VAL A 58 13.06 -13.57 -0.75
CA VAL A 58 11.75 -13.06 -1.16
C VAL A 58 10.67 -13.69 -0.30
N PHE A 59 9.77 -12.88 0.23
CA PHE A 59 8.67 -13.28 1.11
C PHE A 59 7.34 -12.82 0.55
N ILE A 60 6.29 -13.59 0.82
CA ILE A 60 4.91 -13.09 0.89
C ILE A 60 4.74 -12.47 2.27
N ILE A 61 4.41 -11.18 2.34
CA ILE A 61 4.36 -10.41 3.59
C ILE A 61 2.93 -9.99 3.99
N ASP A 62 2.02 -9.94 3.03
CA ASP A 62 0.61 -9.67 3.25
C ASP A 62 -0.18 -10.36 2.14
N MET A 63 -1.50 -10.41 2.30
CA MET A 63 -2.40 -10.88 1.26
C MET A 63 -3.62 -9.98 1.18
N SER A 64 -4.03 -9.69 -0.06
CA SER A 64 -5.31 -9.04 -0.33
C SER A 64 -6.41 -9.99 0.11
N ASN A 65 -7.18 -9.54 1.10
CA ASN A 65 -8.39 -10.20 1.54
C ASN A 65 -9.57 -9.25 1.30
N PRO A 66 -10.83 -9.74 1.37
CA PRO A 66 -11.98 -8.90 1.06
C PRO A 66 -12.04 -7.60 1.88
N GLU A 67 -11.54 -7.58 3.13
CA GLU A 67 -11.53 -6.37 3.95
C GLU A 67 -10.49 -5.36 3.47
N HIS A 68 -9.30 -5.83 3.08
CA HIS A 68 -8.24 -5.01 2.49
C HIS A 68 -8.71 -4.39 1.16
N ASP A 69 -9.26 -5.20 0.26
CA ASP A 69 -9.74 -4.76 -1.06
C ASP A 69 -10.88 -3.74 -0.93
N LEU A 70 -11.78 -3.93 0.02
CA LEU A 70 -12.87 -2.99 0.30
C LEU A 70 -12.33 -1.64 0.80
N VAL A 71 -11.30 -1.63 1.66
CA VAL A 71 -10.68 -0.39 2.13
C VAL A 71 -9.95 0.33 0.99
N ALA A 72 -9.17 -0.38 0.17
CA ALA A 72 -8.51 0.20 -1.00
C ALA A 72 -9.53 0.77 -2.00
N SER A 73 -10.62 0.04 -2.25
CA SER A 73 -11.73 0.48 -3.10
C SER A 73 -12.44 1.73 -2.54
N LEU A 74 -12.63 1.80 -1.22
CA LEU A 74 -13.23 2.97 -0.58
C LEU A 74 -12.33 4.20 -0.69
N LEU A 75 -11.03 4.04 -0.48
CA LEU A 75 -10.05 5.12 -0.66
C LEU A 75 -10.07 5.66 -2.09
N GLN A 76 -10.10 4.78 -3.09
CA GLN A 76 -10.24 5.19 -4.49
C GLN A 76 -11.50 6.02 -4.73
N ARG A 77 -12.65 5.60 -4.18
CA ARG A 77 -13.89 6.36 -4.30
C ARG A 77 -13.77 7.75 -3.69
N TYR A 78 -13.16 7.87 -2.52
CA TYR A 78 -12.97 9.17 -1.88
C TYR A 78 -12.06 10.10 -2.69
N PHE A 79 -10.98 9.60 -3.30
CA PHE A 79 -10.12 10.44 -4.14
C PHE A 79 -10.73 10.75 -5.51
N ASN A 80 -11.64 9.92 -6.01
CA ASN A 80 -12.39 10.20 -7.23
C ASN A 80 -13.59 11.13 -6.98
N PHE A 81 -14.11 11.21 -5.76
CA PHE A 81 -15.30 12.03 -5.45
C PHE A 81 -15.15 13.51 -5.87
N PRO A 82 -14.01 14.19 -5.63
CA PRO A 82 -13.80 15.56 -6.09
C PRO A 82 -13.79 15.75 -7.61
N ASN A 83 -13.63 14.67 -8.40
CA ASN A 83 -13.75 14.75 -9.86
C ASN A 83 -15.20 14.98 -10.32
N ASN A 84 -16.20 14.97 -9.42
CA ASN A 84 -17.60 15.26 -9.75
C ASN A 84 -18.16 14.40 -10.90
N ASN A 85 -17.89 13.10 -10.87
CA ASN A 85 -18.25 12.13 -11.91
C ASN A 85 -17.64 12.37 -13.30
N VAL A 86 -16.64 13.25 -13.43
CA VAL A 86 -15.85 13.35 -14.66
C VAL A 86 -15.03 12.07 -14.83
N VAL A 87 -15.29 11.34 -15.92
CA VAL A 87 -14.62 10.07 -16.23
C VAL A 87 -13.50 10.26 -17.26
N VAL A 88 -13.72 11.13 -18.25
CA VAL A 88 -12.74 11.44 -19.29
C VAL A 88 -11.99 12.70 -18.88
N ASP A 89 -10.66 12.60 -18.86
CA ASP A 89 -9.76 13.69 -18.47
C ASP A 89 -10.05 14.33 -17.09
N PRO A 90 -10.25 13.53 -16.03
CA PRO A 90 -10.52 14.07 -14.70
C PRO A 90 -9.31 14.81 -14.13
N PRO A 91 -9.45 15.87 -13.32
CA PRO A 91 -8.31 16.55 -12.71
C PRO A 91 -7.43 15.66 -11.81
N ILE A 92 -8.03 14.67 -11.15
CA ILE A 92 -7.37 13.69 -10.28
C ILE A 92 -7.38 12.33 -10.96
N VAL A 93 -6.22 11.71 -11.09
CA VAL A 93 -6.07 10.31 -11.53
C VAL A 93 -5.74 9.45 -10.32
N VAL A 94 -6.48 8.36 -10.15
CA VAL A 94 -6.28 7.41 -9.05
C VAL A 94 -5.84 6.06 -9.64
N GLY A 95 -4.68 5.57 -9.21
CA GLY A 95 -4.15 4.27 -9.57
C GLY A 95 -4.24 3.26 -8.42
N ILE A 96 -4.23 1.97 -8.76
CA ILE A 96 -4.15 0.84 -7.83
C ILE A 96 -2.97 -0.04 -8.18
N ASP A 97 -2.38 -0.66 -7.15
CA ASP A 97 -1.37 -1.72 -7.26
C ASP A 97 -0.24 -1.43 -8.26
N GLY A 98 0.09 -0.15 -8.43
CA GLY A 98 1.13 0.30 -9.34
C GLY A 98 2.51 0.00 -8.76
N PHE A 99 3.36 -0.68 -9.53
CA PHE A 99 4.77 -0.84 -9.19
C PHE A 99 5.53 0.47 -9.43
N HIS A 100 6.31 0.88 -8.44
CA HIS A 100 7.20 2.02 -8.52
C HIS A 100 8.60 1.64 -8.02
N PHE A 101 9.62 2.30 -8.55
CA PHE A 101 10.96 2.19 -7.98
C PHE A 101 10.96 2.65 -6.54
N SER A 102 11.57 1.83 -5.68
CA SER A 102 11.71 2.07 -4.26
C SER A 102 12.45 3.38 -4.01
N PRO A 103 11.91 4.25 -3.13
CA PRO A 103 12.61 5.44 -2.64
C PRO A 103 13.94 5.14 -1.94
N SER A 104 14.26 3.87 -1.63
CA SER A 104 15.58 3.48 -1.11
C SER A 104 16.71 3.62 -2.15
N GLY A 105 16.38 3.85 -3.42
CA GLY A 105 17.37 4.07 -4.48
C GLY A 105 18.13 2.82 -4.94
N ASN A 106 17.77 1.64 -4.45
CA ASN A 106 18.42 0.37 -4.81
C ASN A 106 17.91 -0.24 -6.14
N GLY A 107 16.93 0.39 -6.79
CA GLY A 107 16.34 -0.09 -8.04
C GLY A 107 15.28 -1.19 -7.88
N GLN A 108 14.94 -1.59 -6.65
CA GLN A 108 13.86 -2.55 -6.38
C GLN A 108 12.48 -1.91 -6.62
N LEU A 109 11.52 -2.67 -7.15
CA LEU A 109 10.12 -2.25 -7.25
C LEU A 109 9.37 -2.49 -5.93
N ILE A 110 8.48 -1.55 -5.60
CA ILE A 110 7.50 -1.65 -4.51
C ILE A 110 6.12 -1.24 -5.04
N ALA A 111 5.06 -1.81 -4.50
CA ALA A 111 3.68 -1.47 -4.87
C ALA A 111 2.98 -0.70 -3.75
N SER A 112 2.20 0.30 -4.11
CA SER A 112 1.24 0.97 -3.23
C SER A 112 -0.16 0.40 -3.44
N ASP A 113 -1.02 0.44 -2.42
CA ASP A 113 -2.43 0.05 -2.58
C ASP A 113 -3.22 1.06 -3.41
N VAL A 114 -2.98 2.36 -3.16
CA VAL A 114 -3.59 3.45 -3.94
C VAL A 114 -2.57 4.54 -4.18
N THR A 115 -2.53 5.08 -5.39
CA THR A 115 -1.75 6.25 -5.75
C THR A 115 -2.62 7.33 -6.36
N VAL A 116 -2.33 8.58 -6.02
CA VAL A 116 -3.09 9.73 -6.52
C VAL A 116 -2.15 10.68 -7.23
N TYR A 117 -2.50 10.98 -8.48
CA TYR A 117 -1.75 11.83 -9.39
C TYR A 117 -2.61 13.02 -9.79
N PRO A 118 -2.01 14.19 -10.05
CA PRO A 118 -2.66 15.16 -10.89
C PRO A 118 -2.70 14.64 -12.33
N ASN A 119 -3.76 14.97 -13.06
CA ASN A 119 -3.84 14.64 -14.48
C ASN A 119 -2.86 15.52 -15.29
N PRO A 120 -2.05 14.91 -16.21
CA PRO A 120 -1.14 15.64 -17.08
C PRO A 120 -1.80 16.72 -17.95
N SER A 121 -3.07 16.59 -18.33
CA SER A 121 -3.79 17.62 -19.11
C SER A 121 -4.01 18.90 -18.30
N HIS A 122 -4.03 18.80 -16.97
CA HIS A 122 -4.36 19.89 -16.04
C HIS A 122 -3.14 20.45 -15.32
N VAL A 123 -2.00 19.77 -15.39
CA VAL A 123 -0.76 20.20 -14.74
C VAL A 123 0.34 20.40 -15.77
N GLN A 124 0.96 21.58 -15.73
CA GLN A 124 2.06 21.92 -16.63
C GLN A 124 3.17 20.88 -16.54
N GLN A 125 3.60 20.35 -17.69
CA GLN A 125 4.77 19.50 -17.76
C GLN A 125 6.00 20.24 -17.19
N PRO A 126 6.82 19.59 -16.36
CA PRO A 126 8.00 20.23 -15.81
C PRO A 126 8.89 20.80 -16.92
N ARG A 127 9.25 22.08 -16.79
CA ARG A 127 10.18 22.75 -17.72
C ARG A 127 11.57 22.11 -17.72
N ILE A 128 11.93 21.44 -16.62
CA ILE A 128 13.17 20.68 -16.47
C ILE A 128 12.78 19.21 -16.32
N PRO A 129 13.10 18.33 -17.29
CA PRO A 129 12.94 16.89 -17.14
C PRO A 129 13.66 16.45 -15.87
N TYR A 130 13.03 15.59 -15.07
CA TYR A 130 13.46 15.05 -13.77
C TYR A 130 14.77 15.61 -13.17
N PRO A 131 14.75 16.27 -11.98
CA PRO A 131 13.67 16.40 -11.01
C PRO A 131 13.13 17.83 -10.91
N GLY A 132 12.79 18.47 -12.04
CA GLY A 132 12.20 19.82 -12.04
C GLY A 132 10.78 19.89 -11.49
N PRO A 133 10.35 21.01 -10.89
CA PRO A 133 8.97 21.21 -10.45
C PRO A 133 8.01 21.57 -11.62
N PRO A 134 6.80 20.99 -11.69
CA PRO A 134 6.30 19.87 -10.89
C PRO A 134 6.96 18.55 -11.31
N PRO A 135 7.40 17.68 -10.37
CA PRO A 135 8.13 16.46 -10.72
C PRO A 135 7.31 15.53 -11.61
N GLY A 136 7.88 15.18 -12.76
CA GLY A 136 7.35 14.20 -13.69
C GLY A 136 8.40 13.19 -14.13
N ASN A 137 7.95 12.06 -14.65
CA ASN A 137 8.83 11.02 -15.19
C ASN A 137 9.46 11.45 -16.53
N ARG A 138 10.31 10.60 -17.10
CA ARG A 138 11.01 10.88 -18.38
C ARG A 138 10.08 11.12 -19.57
N ASN A 139 8.83 10.67 -19.47
CA ASN A 139 7.80 10.84 -20.50
C ASN A 139 6.90 12.06 -20.21
N GLY A 140 7.25 12.89 -19.21
CA GLY A 140 6.49 14.09 -18.84
C GLY A 140 5.23 13.81 -18.00
N TRP A 141 5.00 12.57 -17.58
CA TRP A 141 3.84 12.25 -16.73
C TRP A 141 4.08 12.67 -15.29
N PRO A 142 3.12 13.34 -14.63
CA PRO A 142 3.25 13.71 -13.23
C PRO A 142 3.49 12.51 -12.33
N HIS A 143 4.36 12.68 -11.33
CA HIS A 143 4.50 11.68 -10.28
C HIS A 143 3.30 11.70 -9.31
N ALA A 144 3.08 10.57 -8.63
CA ALA A 144 2.10 10.48 -7.55
C ALA A 144 2.43 11.56 -6.50
N ARG A 145 1.39 12.13 -5.91
CA ARG A 145 1.50 13.15 -4.84
C ARG A 145 1.00 12.59 -3.51
N ILE A 146 0.09 11.63 -3.56
CA ILE A 146 -0.45 10.92 -2.40
C ILE A 146 -0.31 9.43 -2.65
N VAL A 147 0.12 8.71 -1.64
CA VAL A 147 0.13 7.25 -1.61
C VAL A 147 -0.73 6.78 -0.44
N CYS A 148 -1.47 5.69 -0.60
CA CYS A 148 -2.15 5.01 0.49
C CYS A 148 -1.64 3.58 0.64
N GLU A 149 -1.53 3.15 1.89
CA GLU A 149 -1.03 1.83 2.29
C GLU A 149 -1.96 1.20 3.32
N VAL A 150 -2.63 0.12 2.93
CA VAL A 150 -3.49 -0.69 3.77
C VAL A 150 -2.71 -1.92 4.21
N GLY A 151 -2.40 -2.00 5.51
CA GLY A 151 -1.76 -3.15 6.11
C GLY A 151 -2.76 -4.03 6.86
N ASN A 152 -2.91 -5.29 6.48
CA ASN A 152 -3.83 -6.23 7.13
C ASN A 152 -3.10 -7.28 7.96
N SER A 153 -2.44 -8.24 7.34
CA SER A 153 -1.73 -9.31 8.06
C SER A 153 -0.30 -8.91 8.39
N GLN A 154 0.30 -7.99 7.62
CA GLN A 154 1.65 -7.48 7.87
C GLN A 154 1.80 -6.85 9.26
N SER A 155 3.01 -6.89 9.82
CA SER A 155 3.28 -6.31 11.13
C SER A 155 3.09 -4.78 11.12
N THR A 156 2.82 -4.18 12.29
CA THR A 156 2.76 -2.71 12.38
C THR A 156 4.08 -2.06 12.00
N LYS A 157 5.22 -2.71 12.33
CA LYS A 157 6.54 -2.18 12.01
C LYS A 157 6.75 -2.13 10.51
N GLU A 158 6.55 -3.24 9.80
CA GLU A 158 6.71 -3.29 8.34
C GLU A 158 5.76 -2.31 7.62
N TRP A 159 4.50 -2.24 8.06
CA TRP A 159 3.55 -1.25 7.55
C TRP A 159 4.05 0.19 7.74
N ASN A 160 4.54 0.52 8.93
CA ASN A 160 5.06 1.85 9.24
C ASN A 160 6.31 2.18 8.42
N ASP A 161 7.25 1.23 8.34
CA ASP A 161 8.50 1.39 7.59
C ASP A 161 8.21 1.61 6.10
N LYS A 162 7.23 0.89 5.54
CA LYS A 162 6.80 1.08 4.14
C LYS A 162 6.15 2.46 3.92
N CYS A 163 5.29 2.90 4.83
CA CYS A 163 4.69 4.24 4.74
C CYS A 163 5.75 5.35 4.81
N GLN A 164 6.73 5.21 5.71
CA GLN A 164 7.84 6.16 5.82
C GLN A 164 8.79 6.09 4.62
N LEU A 165 9.01 4.91 4.05
CA LEU A 165 9.80 4.76 2.84
C LEU A 165 9.24 5.60 1.69
N TRP A 166 7.92 5.61 1.48
CA TRP A 166 7.28 6.49 0.48
C TRP A 166 7.54 7.98 0.72
N MET A 167 7.61 8.41 1.98
CA MET A 167 7.89 9.81 2.33
C MET A 167 9.32 10.27 1.99
N ASN A 168 10.26 9.34 1.73
CA ASN A 168 11.60 9.69 1.26
C ASN A 168 11.58 10.23 -0.18
N GLN A 169 10.47 10.05 -0.89
CA GLN A 169 10.35 10.50 -2.26
C GLN A 169 9.93 11.97 -2.32
N ILE A 170 10.80 12.82 -2.85
CA ILE A 170 10.68 14.29 -2.81
C ILE A 170 9.38 14.85 -3.41
N TYR A 171 8.71 14.08 -4.27
CA TYR A 171 7.47 14.45 -4.94
C TYR A 171 6.21 13.94 -4.23
N ILE A 172 6.34 13.02 -3.27
CA ILE A 172 5.23 12.58 -2.42
C ILE A 172 5.02 13.64 -1.34
N ARG A 173 3.80 14.14 -1.23
CA ARG A 173 3.41 15.12 -0.21
C ARG A 173 2.74 14.46 0.99
N TYR A 174 1.97 13.40 0.72
CA TYR A 174 1.19 12.71 1.73
C TYR A 174 1.29 11.19 1.57
N VAL A 175 1.37 10.50 2.70
CA VAL A 175 1.12 9.05 2.77
C VAL A 175 0.00 8.82 3.77
N LEU A 176 -1.08 8.17 3.34
CA LEU A 176 -2.17 7.74 4.22
C LEU A 176 -2.05 6.24 4.46
N GLY A 177 -1.60 5.86 5.64
CA GLY A 177 -1.60 4.47 6.06
C GLY A 177 -2.88 4.11 6.79
N ILE A 178 -3.44 2.94 6.50
CA ILE A 178 -4.49 2.30 7.29
C ILE A 178 -4.00 0.92 7.75
N LYS A 179 -3.93 0.71 9.06
CA LYS A 179 -3.64 -0.60 9.66
C LYS A 179 -4.90 -1.23 10.21
N LEU A 180 -5.25 -2.39 9.67
CA LEU A 180 -6.23 -3.28 10.24
C LEU A 180 -5.51 -4.26 11.18
N HIS A 181 -5.73 -4.19 12.49
CA HIS A 181 -5.07 -5.10 13.45
C HIS A 181 -5.80 -6.45 13.52
N LYS A 182 -5.15 -7.49 14.04
CA LYS A 182 -5.78 -8.82 14.21
C LYS A 182 -7.11 -8.70 14.99
N LYS A 183 -8.14 -9.39 14.52
CA LYS A 183 -9.42 -9.52 15.22
C LYS A 183 -9.19 -10.17 16.59
N ARG A 184 -9.88 -9.69 17.62
CA ARG A 184 -9.83 -10.29 18.96
C ARG A 184 -10.77 -11.48 19.01
N ASN A 185 -10.50 -12.45 19.89
CA ASN A 185 -11.37 -13.61 20.07
C ASN A 185 -12.75 -13.25 20.65
N ARG A 186 -12.86 -12.12 21.36
CA ARG A 186 -14.12 -11.64 21.93
C ARG A 186 -14.99 -10.98 20.86
N LYS A 187 -16.28 -11.30 20.89
CA LYS A 187 -17.33 -10.72 20.03
C LYS A 187 -18.16 -9.67 20.79
N ASN A 188 -18.73 -8.73 20.05
CA ASN A 188 -19.77 -7.82 20.54
C ASN A 188 -21.14 -8.52 20.59
N ASP A 189 -22.16 -7.81 21.06
CA ASP A 189 -23.53 -8.34 21.20
C ASP A 189 -24.19 -8.72 19.86
N LEU A 190 -23.64 -8.23 18.74
CA LEU A 190 -24.04 -8.58 17.38
C LEU A 190 -23.26 -9.78 16.81
N GLY A 191 -22.44 -10.45 17.63
CA GLY A 191 -21.64 -11.61 17.21
C GLY A 191 -20.41 -11.26 16.34
N GLN A 192 -20.05 -9.98 16.22
CA GLN A 192 -18.91 -9.51 15.43
C GLN A 192 -17.66 -9.45 16.29
N TYR A 193 -16.52 -9.89 15.75
CA TYR A 193 -15.25 -9.80 16.47
C TYR A 193 -14.82 -8.35 16.67
N HIS A 194 -14.33 -8.05 17.89
CA HIS A 194 -13.73 -6.75 18.12
C HIS A 194 -12.44 -6.58 17.32
N ARG A 195 -12.25 -5.39 16.75
CA ARG A 195 -11.06 -5.04 16.00
C ARG A 195 -10.61 -3.62 16.32
N SER A 196 -9.31 -3.46 16.48
CA SER A 196 -8.65 -2.15 16.54
C SER A 196 -8.14 -1.81 15.14
N MET A 197 -8.21 -0.55 14.76
CA MET A 197 -7.65 -0.04 13.51
C MET A 197 -6.88 1.26 13.79
N THR A 198 -5.89 1.56 12.96
CA THR A 198 -5.06 2.76 13.08
C THR A 198 -4.95 3.44 11.73
N ALA A 199 -5.22 4.74 11.65
CA ALA A 199 -4.93 5.57 10.50
C ALA A 199 -3.76 6.48 10.84
N ARG A 200 -2.83 6.66 9.89
CA ARG A 200 -1.75 7.64 10.01
C ARG A 200 -1.64 8.44 8.72
N LEU A 201 -1.59 9.75 8.85
CA LEU A 201 -1.32 10.67 7.75
C LEU A 201 0.09 11.23 7.95
N TRP A 202 1.03 10.77 7.15
CA TRP A 202 2.34 11.40 7.06
C TRP A 202 2.28 12.57 6.09
N GLN A 203 2.92 13.66 6.47
CA GLN A 203 3.01 14.87 5.69
C GLN A 203 4.49 15.23 5.51
N GLN A 204 4.86 15.61 4.30
CA GLN A 204 6.23 16.04 4.04
C GLN A 204 6.57 17.22 4.97
N GLU A 205 7.74 17.16 5.60
CA GLU A 205 8.27 18.20 6.51
C GLU A 205 7.47 18.45 7.81
N SER A 206 6.33 17.77 8.03
CA SER A 206 5.43 18.05 9.17
C SER A 206 5.14 16.84 10.08
N GLY A 207 5.84 15.72 9.88
CA GLY A 207 5.69 14.51 10.70
C GLY A 207 4.44 13.70 10.33
N TYR A 208 3.69 13.22 11.34
CA TYR A 208 2.45 12.48 11.11
C TYR A 208 1.36 12.77 12.15
N GLN A 209 0.11 12.62 11.72
CA GLN A 209 -1.07 12.56 12.59
C GLN A 209 -1.53 11.10 12.69
N GLU A 210 -2.04 10.68 13.85
CA GLU A 210 -2.56 9.32 14.08
C GLU A 210 -3.97 9.35 14.65
N TRP A 211 -4.82 8.47 14.14
CA TRP A 211 -6.15 8.19 14.71
C TRP A 211 -6.31 6.70 14.99
N GLN A 212 -6.97 6.39 16.09
CA GLN A 212 -7.38 5.02 16.42
C GLN A 212 -8.90 4.91 16.29
N PHE A 213 -9.33 3.89 15.56
CA PHE A 213 -10.74 3.66 15.23
C PHE A 213 -11.08 2.16 15.27
N GLY A 214 -12.35 1.85 15.09
CA GLY A 214 -12.88 0.48 15.13
C GLY A 214 -13.79 0.26 16.33
N THR A 215 -13.73 -0.91 16.95
CA THR A 215 -14.58 -1.19 18.12
C THR A 215 -13.84 -0.95 19.43
N LEU A 216 -12.52 -1.14 19.47
CA LEU A 216 -11.71 -1.05 20.69
C LEU A 216 -10.37 -0.37 20.41
N ILE A 217 -9.89 0.44 21.37
CA ILE A 217 -8.59 1.09 21.34
C ILE A 217 -7.49 0.02 21.29
N ARG A 218 -6.42 0.29 20.54
CA ARG A 218 -5.34 -0.67 20.34
C ARG A 218 -4.73 -1.09 21.68
N LYS A 219 -4.57 -2.40 21.89
CA LYS A 219 -4.04 -3.00 23.15
C LYS A 219 -4.85 -2.68 24.43
N LYS A 220 -6.04 -2.05 24.33
CA LYS A 220 -6.91 -1.73 25.47
C LYS A 220 -8.30 -2.35 25.30
N GLN A 221 -9.04 -2.56 26.38
CA GLN A 221 -10.44 -3.02 26.32
C GLN A 221 -11.45 -1.87 26.22
N THR A 222 -10.98 -0.63 26.19
CA THR A 222 -11.81 0.55 26.05
C THR A 222 -12.34 0.69 24.62
N PRO A 223 -13.64 0.93 24.40
CA PRO A 223 -14.17 1.27 23.09
C PRO A 223 -13.51 2.51 22.49
N THR A 224 -13.38 2.55 21.17
CA THR A 224 -13.00 3.80 20.49
C THR A 224 -14.23 4.70 20.38
N THR A 225 -14.04 6.01 20.47
CA THR A 225 -15.09 6.98 20.12
C THR A 225 -15.17 7.22 18.61
N CYS A 226 -14.17 6.77 17.82
CA CYS A 226 -14.17 6.81 16.36
C CYS A 226 -14.73 5.53 15.73
N ASN A 227 -16.05 5.44 15.62
CA ASN A 227 -16.75 4.30 15.02
C ASN A 227 -17.84 4.70 14.00
N ALA A 228 -17.96 5.98 13.67
CA ALA A 228 -18.93 6.51 12.71
C ALA A 228 -18.37 7.73 11.94
N PRO A 229 -18.92 8.07 10.76
CA PRO A 229 -18.59 9.31 10.05
C PRO A 229 -18.97 10.57 10.85
N ASN A 230 -18.35 11.71 10.49
CA ASN A 230 -18.71 13.06 10.97
C ASN A 230 -18.61 13.28 12.50
N LEU A 231 -17.69 12.59 13.15
CA LEU A 231 -17.40 12.81 14.56
C LEU A 231 -16.47 14.04 14.71
N PRO A 232 -16.88 15.12 15.42
CA PRO A 232 -16.12 16.36 15.49
C PRO A 232 -14.68 16.22 16.01
N GLN A 233 -14.43 15.20 16.84
CA GLN A 233 -13.09 14.90 17.39
C GLN A 233 -12.12 14.31 16.34
N TYR A 234 -12.60 14.03 15.14
CA TYR A 234 -11.91 13.28 14.08
C TYR A 234 -12.00 13.97 12.70
N GLN A 235 -12.37 15.26 12.67
CA GLN A 235 -12.40 16.11 11.47
C GLN A 235 -11.11 16.91 11.32
#